data_AF-S9QE14-F1
#
_entry.id   AF-S9QE14-F1
#
_cell.length_a   1.000
_cell.length_b   1.000
_cell.length_c   1.000
_cell.angle_alpha   90.00
_cell.angle_beta   90.00
_cell.angle_gamma   90.00
#
_symmetry.space_group_name_H-M   'P 1'
#
loop_
_entity.id
_entity.type
_entity.pdbx_description
1 polymer ?
#
loop_
_entity_poly.entity_id
_entity_poly.type
_entity_poly.pdbx_seq_one_letter_code
_entity_poly.pdbx_strand_id
1 'polypeptide(L)' 'MGEYRNVAGLRIDPTKVGGANIFRPWGWTVVLIVSERVKLAMEEEGLSGTKFIEV' A
#
# COMPACT_ATOMS: atom_id res chain seq x y z
N MET A 1 -4.73 24.46 2.32
CA MET A 1 -3.87 23.49 3.05
C MET A 1 -4.78 22.51 3.74
N GLY A 2 -4.63 21.22 3.51
CA GLY A 2 -5.46 20.21 4.15
C GLY A 2 -4.91 18.84 3.85
N GLU A 3 -3.81 18.47 4.51
CA GLU A 3 -3.29 17.11 4.46
C GLU A 3 -4.11 16.20 5.38
N TYR A 4 -4.37 14.97 4.92
CA TYR A 4 -5.07 13.99 5.74
C TYR A 4 -4.16 13.49 6.86
N ARG A 5 -4.36 14.04 8.07
CA ARG A 5 -3.58 13.67 9.26
C ARG A 5 -3.93 12.28 9.81
N ASN A 6 -5.13 11.77 9.51
CA ASN A 6 -5.58 10.44 9.89
C ASN A 6 -6.56 9.90 8.83
N VAL A 7 -6.34 8.67 8.37
CA VAL A 7 -7.19 7.96 7.43
C VAL A 7 -7.42 6.57 8.02
N ALA A 8 -8.68 6.24 8.27
CA ALA A 8 -9.10 4.93 8.76
C ALA A 8 -9.99 4.27 7.72
N GLY A 9 -9.78 2.97 7.48
CA GLY A 9 -10.59 2.18 6.55
C GLY A 9 -10.39 2.49 5.07
N LEU A 10 -9.19 2.94 4.67
CA LEU A 10 -8.85 3.11 3.26
C LEU A 10 -8.79 1.76 2.56
N ARG A 11 -9.70 1.53 1.62
CA ARG A 11 -9.74 0.34 0.79
C ARG A 11 -9.53 0.69 -0.67
N ILE A 12 -8.66 -0.07 -1.32
CA ILE A 12 -8.41 0.05 -2.75
C ILE A 12 -9.14 -1.11 -3.44
N ASP A 13 -10.01 -0.78 -4.40
CA ASP A 13 -10.68 -1.77 -5.22
C ASP A 13 -9.73 -2.26 -6.32
N PRO A 14 -9.27 -3.53 -6.27
CA PRO A 14 -8.28 -4.04 -7.22
C PRO A 14 -8.80 -4.09 -8.66
N THR A 15 -10.13 -4.07 -8.87
CA THR A 15 -10.71 -4.07 -10.23
C THR A 15 -10.64 -2.70 -10.90
N LYS A 16 -10.42 -1.63 -10.12
CA LYS A 16 -10.41 -0.24 -10.59
C LYS A 16 -9.02 0.37 -10.74
N VAL A 17 -7.96 -0.36 -10.36
CA VAL A 17 -6.58 0.16 -10.39
C VAL A 17 -5.79 -0.17 -11.65
N GLY A 18 -6.38 -0.93 -12.58
CA GLY A 18 -5.72 -1.33 -13.81
C GLY A 18 -4.41 -2.07 -13.54
N GLY A 19 -3.30 -1.59 -14.09
CA GLY A 19 -1.96 -2.17 -13.90
C GLY A 19 -1.16 -1.62 -12.72
N ALA A 20 -1.71 -0.71 -11.92
CA ALA A 20 -1.01 -0.13 -10.79
C ALA A 20 -0.94 -1.13 -9.62
N ASN A 21 0.24 -1.30 -9.05
CA ASN A 21 0.50 -2.26 -7.97
C ASN A 21 1.08 -1.62 -6.70
N ILE A 22 1.40 -0.32 -6.73
CA ILE A 22 1.98 0.43 -5.62
C ILE A 22 1.30 1.79 -5.57
N PHE A 23 0.82 2.19 -4.39
CA PHE A 23 0.13 3.45 -4.17
C PHE A 23 0.79 4.22 -3.03
N ARG A 24 0.89 5.54 -3.21
CA ARG A 24 1.36 6.48 -2.20
C ARG A 24 0.24 7.47 -1.87
N PRO A 25 -0.48 7.27 -0.74
CA PRO A 25 -1.52 8.20 -0.34
C PRO A 25 -0.92 9.59 -0.11
N TRP A 26 -1.60 10.62 -0.58
CA TRP A 26 -1.15 12.00 -0.41
C TRP A 26 -1.19 12.39 1.09
N GLY A 27 -0.13 13.04 1.56
CA GLY A 27 0.08 13.36 2.98
C GLY A 27 0.65 12.21 3.82
N TRP A 28 0.86 11.00 3.26
CA TRP A 28 1.40 9.84 3.96
C TRP A 28 2.77 9.47 3.38
N THR A 29 3.84 9.96 4.00
CA THR A 29 5.20 9.83 3.46
C THR A 29 5.90 8.52 3.83
N VAL A 30 5.41 7.82 4.86
CA VAL A 30 6.11 6.68 5.50
C VAL A 30 5.62 5.32 4.99
N VAL A 31 4.38 5.21 4.54
CA VAL A 31 3.76 3.93 4.19
C VAL A 31 3.37 3.87 2.72
N LEU A 32 3.52 2.68 2.14
CA LEU A 32 3.09 2.36 0.79
C LEU A 32 2.01 1.29 0.86
N ILE A 33 1.01 1.40 -0.01
CA ILE A 33 0.01 0.34 -0.20
C ILE A 33 0.43 -0.44 -1.43
N VAL A 34 0.59 -1.74 -1.29
CA VAL A 34 1.02 -2.63 -2.36
C VAL A 34 -0.07 -3.65 -2.65
N SER A 35 -0.15 -4.09 -3.90
CA SER A 35 -1.02 -5.21 -4.26
C SER A 35 -0.52 -6.50 -3.61
N GLU A 36 -1.41 -7.47 -3.44
CA GLU A 36 -1.06 -8.80 -2.91
C GLU A 36 0.06 -9.45 -3.72
N ARG A 37 0.07 -9.27 -5.06
CA ARG A 37 1.14 -9.76 -5.93
C ARG A 37 2.51 -9.22 -5.55
N VAL A 38 2.61 -7.92 -5.27
CA VAL A 38 3.88 -7.29 -4.88
C VAL A 38 4.28 -7.75 -3.48
N LYS A 39 3.33 -7.84 -2.55
CA LYS A 39 3.59 -8.40 -1.22
C LYS A 39 4.18 -9.82 -1.31
N LEU A 40 3.53 -10.71 -2.06
CA LEU A 40 3.99 -12.10 -2.22
C LEU A 40 5.39 -12.17 -2.83
N ALA A 41 5.66 -11.41 -3.89
CA ALA A 41 6.99 -11.35 -4.49
C ALA A 41 8.06 -10.87 -3.50
N MET A 42 7.73 -9.91 -2.63
CA MET A 42 8.63 -9.43 -1.58
C MET A 42 8.88 -10.48 -0.48
N GLU A 43 7.85 -11.26 -0.13
CA GLU A 43 7.96 -12.37 0.83
C GLU A 43 8.78 -13.53 0.25
N GLU A 44 8.60 -13.85 -1.04
CA GLU A 44 9.37 -14.87 -1.76
C GLU A 44 10.85 -14.50 -1.90
N GLU A 45 11.13 -13.22 -2.16
CA GLU A 45 12.51 -12.71 -2.23
C GLU A 45 13.19 -12.64 -0.84
N GLY A 46 12.42 -12.81 0.24
CA GLY A 46 12.95 -12.83 1.61
C GLY A 46 13.40 -11.45 2.10
N LEU A 47 12.75 -10.37 1.64
CA LEU A 47 13.07 -9.02 2.08
C LEU A 47 12.90 -8.87 3.59
N SER A 48 13.94 -8.38 4.26
CA SER A 48 13.92 -8.08 5.69
C SER A 48 13.49 -6.62 5.93
N GLY A 49 12.83 -6.37 7.07
CA GLY A 49 12.43 -5.02 7.50
C GLY A 49 11.06 -4.53 7.02
N THR A 50 10.29 -5.35 6.29
CA THR A 50 8.92 -5.01 5.88
C THR A 50 7.88 -5.52 6.89
N LYS A 51 6.90 -4.67 7.22
CA LYS A 51 5.70 -5.05 7.98
C LYS A 51 4.48 -4.82 7.10
N PHE A 52 3.77 -5.89 6.75
CA PHE A 52 2.52 -5.80 6.00
C PHE A 52 1.32 -5.75 6.95
N ILE A 53 0.38 -4.86 6.66
CA ILE A 53 -0.89 -4.70 7.38
C ILE A 53 -1.99 -4.72 6.32
N GLU A 54 -2.99 -5.57 6.50
CA GLU A 54 -4.17 -5.60 5.63
C GLU A 54 -5.06 -4.37 5.90
N VAL A 55 -5.55 -3.74 4.82
CA VAL A 55 -6.32 -2.49 4.86
C VAL A 55 -7.68 -2.61 4.16
#